data_AF-A0A4Z2H128-F1
#
_entry.id   AF-A0A4Z2H128-F1
#
_cell.length_a   1.000
_cell.length_b   1.000
_cell.length_c   1.000
_cell.angle_alpha   90.00
_cell.angle_beta   90.00
_cell.angle_gamma   90.00
#
_symmetry.space_group_name_H-M   'P 1'
#
loop_
_entity.id
_entity.type
_entity.pdbx_description
1 polymer ?
#
loop_
_entity_poly.entity_id
_entity_poly.type
_entity_poly.pdbx_seq_one_letter_code
_entity_poly.pdbx_strand_id
1 'polypeptide(L)'
;MTASINKGVEKSKNEVILLPDVITKSMCQPREVLLDIFQEYPEDTEHTYVPSCVVLNRCGGCCNDEAMECVPTETCNVTLQVMRFRPMVTQHTIHLSFTEHRKCDCRLKPDVLTKKQYHCVPCSERRKRLFVQDPLTCKCSCKFTQLDCKSRQLELNEITCRCDKPKK
;
A
#
# COMPACT_ATOMS: atom_id res chain seq x y z
N MET A 1 5.88 53.20 -27.65
CA MET A 1 6.77 52.04 -27.39
C MET A 1 7.32 52.21 -25.98
N THR A 2 6.76 51.54 -25.00
CA THR A 2 7.29 51.53 -23.63
C THR A 2 7.51 50.08 -23.24
N ALA A 3 8.77 49.67 -23.27
CA ALA A 3 9.22 48.33 -22.97
C ALA A 3 9.14 48.09 -21.46
N SER A 4 8.35 47.11 -21.04
CA SER A 4 8.34 46.60 -19.67
C SER A 4 9.55 45.68 -19.49
N ILE A 5 10.54 46.16 -18.73
CA ILE A 5 11.69 45.40 -18.30
C ILE A 5 11.22 44.45 -17.19
N ASN A 6 11.08 43.17 -17.50
CA ASN A 6 10.91 42.11 -16.50
C ASN A 6 12.22 41.97 -15.71
N LYS A 7 12.31 42.62 -14.55
CA LYS A 7 13.34 42.34 -13.55
C LYS A 7 13.08 40.95 -12.98
N GLY A 8 13.86 39.97 -13.45
CA GLY A 8 14.03 38.70 -12.75
C GLY A 8 14.57 38.98 -11.35
N VAL A 9 13.72 38.80 -10.35
CA VAL A 9 14.12 38.87 -8.94
C VAL A 9 14.93 37.62 -8.67
N GLU A 10 16.25 37.77 -8.58
CA GLU A 10 17.12 36.80 -7.92
C GLU A 10 16.63 36.64 -6.48
N LYS A 11 16.01 35.49 -6.19
CA LYS A 11 15.65 35.11 -4.82
C LYS A 11 16.94 34.90 -4.01
N SER A 12 17.02 35.58 -2.88
CA SER A 12 18.16 35.58 -1.97
C SER A 12 18.35 34.21 -1.29
N LYS A 13 19.60 33.90 -0.91
CA LYS A 13 20.03 32.57 -0.45
C LYS A 13 19.42 32.07 0.88
N ASN A 14 18.57 32.85 1.56
CA ASN A 14 17.98 32.50 2.87
C ASN A 14 16.46 32.76 2.96
N GLU A 15 15.69 32.58 1.88
CA GLU A 15 14.24 32.73 1.93
C GLU A 15 13.58 31.54 2.65
N VAL A 16 12.90 31.80 3.77
CA VAL A 16 12.12 30.77 4.49
C VAL A 16 10.80 30.56 3.76
N ILE A 17 10.58 29.33 3.28
CA ILE A 17 9.29 28.92 2.70
C ILE A 17 8.27 28.85 3.84
N LEU A 18 7.15 29.55 3.69
CA LEU A 18 6.10 29.59 4.71
C LEU A 18 5.41 28.22 4.85
N LEU A 19 4.96 27.88 6.05
CA LEU A 19 4.31 26.60 6.34
C LEU A 19 3.12 26.27 5.39
N PRO A 20 2.24 27.22 5.02
CA PRO A 20 1.16 26.94 4.06
C PRO A 20 1.69 26.50 2.68
N ASP A 21 2.82 27.06 2.24
CA ASP A 21 3.44 26.68 0.97
C ASP A 21 4.07 25.30 1.07
N VAL A 22 4.68 24.96 2.20
CA VAL A 22 5.21 23.63 2.46
C VAL A 22 4.10 22.60 2.38
N ILE A 23 2.99 22.82 3.11
CA ILE A 23 1.81 21.93 3.11
C ILE A 23 1.23 21.78 1.70
N THR A 24 1.06 22.91 1.00
CA THR A 24 0.49 22.91 -0.34
C THR A 24 1.37 22.18 -1.34
N LYS A 25 2.69 22.35 -1.24
CA LYS A 25 3.63 21.67 -2.13
C LYS A 25 3.89 20.24 -1.75
N SER A 26 3.64 19.82 -0.51
CA SER A 26 3.87 18.45 -0.06
C SER A 26 2.63 17.56 -0.07
N MET A 27 1.42 18.11 -0.20
CA MET A 27 0.18 17.32 -0.17
C MET A 27 0.09 16.27 -1.30
N CYS A 28 -0.68 15.21 -1.07
CA CYS A 28 -0.94 14.14 -2.03
C CYS A 28 -1.57 14.68 -3.34
N GLN A 29 -0.83 14.57 -4.45
CA GLN A 29 -1.29 14.98 -5.78
C GLN A 29 -0.49 14.27 -6.89
N PRO A 30 -0.95 14.29 -8.15
CA PRO A 30 -0.15 13.86 -9.29
C PRO A 30 1.13 14.70 -9.42
N ARG A 31 2.27 14.04 -9.62
CA ARG A 31 3.59 14.66 -9.77
C ARG A 31 4.36 13.97 -10.87
N GLU A 32 5.15 14.76 -11.59
CA GLU A 32 6.11 14.24 -12.56
C GLU A 32 7.20 13.45 -11.84
N VAL A 33 7.37 12.21 -12.25
CA VAL A 33 8.44 11.33 -11.78
C VAL A 33 9.16 10.72 -12.97
N LEU A 34 10.46 10.47 -12.82
CA LEU A 34 11.25 9.72 -13.79
C LEU A 34 11.10 8.23 -13.48
N LEU A 35 10.55 7.48 -14.41
CA LEU A 35 10.39 6.04 -14.31
C LEU A 35 11.35 5.33 -15.25
N ASP A 36 12.08 4.37 -14.70
CA ASP A 36 12.94 3.48 -15.46
C ASP A 36 12.06 2.52 -16.27
N ILE A 37 12.25 2.51 -17.59
CA ILE A 37 11.45 1.69 -18.51
C ILE A 37 11.64 0.20 -18.21
N PHE A 38 12.83 -0.23 -17.77
CA PHE A 38 13.10 -1.62 -17.44
C PHE A 38 12.32 -2.12 -16.23
N GLN A 39 12.07 -1.25 -15.25
CA GLN A 39 11.30 -1.64 -14.06
C GLN A 39 9.82 -1.82 -14.38
N GLU A 40 9.29 -1.06 -15.33
CA GLU A 40 7.90 -1.16 -15.78
C GLU A 40 7.70 -2.33 -16.78
N TYR A 41 8.75 -2.69 -17.55
CA TYR A 41 8.73 -3.80 -18.52
C TYR A 41 9.88 -4.80 -18.28
N PRO A 42 9.85 -5.57 -17.17
CA PRO A 42 10.93 -6.48 -16.81
C PRO A 42 11.08 -7.68 -17.77
N GLU A 43 10.08 -7.98 -18.59
CA GLU A 43 10.13 -9.13 -19.52
C GLU A 43 11.09 -8.91 -20.71
N ASP A 44 11.42 -7.66 -21.06
CA ASP A 44 12.27 -7.30 -22.20
C ASP A 44 13.76 -7.16 -21.81
N THR A 45 14.35 -8.23 -21.27
CA THR A 45 15.75 -8.21 -20.74
C THR A 45 16.85 -8.12 -21.80
N GLU A 46 16.56 -8.40 -23.08
CA GLU A 46 17.56 -8.46 -24.16
C GLU A 46 17.87 -7.10 -24.82
N HIS A 47 17.18 -6.03 -24.43
CA HIS A 47 17.20 -4.75 -25.14
C HIS A 47 17.48 -3.60 -24.21
N THR A 48 18.10 -2.56 -24.74
CA THR A 48 18.23 -1.27 -24.04
C THR A 48 17.27 -0.26 -24.64
N TYR A 49 16.62 0.52 -23.79
CA TYR A 49 15.77 1.63 -24.22
C TYR A 49 16.52 2.96 -24.21
N VAL A 50 16.27 3.78 -25.21
CA VAL A 50 16.76 5.16 -25.31
C VAL A 50 15.57 6.10 -25.54
N PRO A 51 15.27 7.00 -24.59
CA PRO A 51 15.88 7.14 -23.27
C PRO A 51 15.64 5.91 -22.37
N SER A 52 16.44 5.73 -21.32
CA SER A 52 16.23 4.65 -20.34
C SER A 52 15.10 4.94 -19.35
N CYS A 53 14.72 6.21 -19.21
CA CYS A 53 13.63 6.66 -18.34
C CYS A 53 12.67 7.60 -19.07
N VAL A 54 11.44 7.65 -18.59
CA VAL A 54 10.37 8.53 -19.09
C VAL A 54 9.77 9.35 -17.95
N VAL A 55 9.26 10.54 -18.27
CA VAL A 55 8.56 11.40 -17.31
C VAL A 55 7.08 11.06 -17.37
N LEU A 56 6.49 10.68 -16.24
CA LEU A 56 5.08 10.33 -16.11
C LEU A 56 4.50 10.92 -14.83
N ASN A 57 3.20 11.17 -14.84
CA ASN A 57 2.48 11.56 -13.63
C ASN A 57 2.19 10.34 -12.74
N ARG A 58 2.74 10.34 -11.52
CA ARG A 58 2.40 9.37 -10.46
C ARG A 58 1.95 10.11 -9.21
N CYS A 59 1.17 9.44 -8.37
CA CYS A 59 0.71 10.00 -7.11
C CYS A 59 1.89 10.10 -6.15
N GLY A 60 2.07 11.28 -5.56
CA GLY A 60 3.14 11.51 -4.59
C GLY A 60 2.81 12.65 -3.65
N GLY A 61 3.44 12.64 -2.48
CA GLY A 61 3.21 13.60 -1.41
C GLY A 61 2.90 12.91 -0.08
N CYS A 62 2.66 13.72 0.95
CA CYS A 62 2.31 13.26 2.28
C CYS A 62 0.80 13.34 2.52
N CYS A 63 0.32 12.41 3.35
CA CYS A 63 -0.99 12.45 3.97
C CYS A 63 -0.87 12.89 5.43
N ASN A 64 -1.99 13.26 6.04
CA ASN A 64 -2.01 13.78 7.42
C ASN A 64 -1.71 12.72 8.49
N ASP A 65 -1.78 11.43 8.15
CA ASP A 65 -1.60 10.30 9.06
C ASP A 65 -0.75 9.22 8.38
N GLU A 66 0.18 8.62 9.12
CA GLU A 66 1.07 7.56 8.64
C GLU A 66 0.31 6.26 8.29
N ALA A 67 -0.89 6.08 8.86
CA ALA A 67 -1.82 5.01 8.51
C ALA A 67 -2.49 5.20 7.15
N MET A 68 -2.32 6.37 6.52
CA MET A 68 -2.81 6.66 5.17
C MET A 68 -1.69 6.55 4.13
N GLU A 69 -2.08 6.27 2.89
CA GLU A 69 -1.24 6.26 1.71
C GLU A 69 -1.86 7.09 0.59
N CYS A 70 -1.01 7.75 -0.21
CA CYS A 70 -1.41 8.55 -1.36
C CYS A 70 -1.56 7.64 -2.58
N VAL A 71 -2.79 7.39 -3.00
CA VAL A 71 -3.11 6.40 -4.05
C VAL A 71 -3.90 7.05 -5.20
N PRO A 72 -3.77 6.52 -6.43
CA PRO A 72 -4.55 7.03 -7.55
C PRO A 72 -6.04 6.71 -7.41
N THR A 73 -6.87 7.69 -7.74
CA THR A 73 -8.32 7.51 -7.89
C THR A 73 -8.78 7.54 -9.33
N GLU A 74 -7.95 8.09 -10.23
CA GLU A 74 -8.17 8.10 -11.67
C GLU A 74 -6.84 7.91 -12.38
N THR A 75 -6.81 7.01 -13.37
CA THR A 75 -5.62 6.69 -14.16
C THR A 75 -5.93 6.73 -15.66
N CYS A 76 -4.93 7.04 -16.48
CA CYS A 76 -5.02 6.92 -17.93
C CYS A 76 -3.73 6.32 -18.51
N ASN A 77 -3.82 5.65 -19.64
CA ASN A 77 -2.64 5.17 -20.35
C ASN A 77 -2.15 6.21 -21.35
N VAL A 78 -0.85 6.44 -21.36
CA VAL A 78 -0.16 7.32 -22.31
C VAL A 78 0.81 6.47 -23.12
N THR A 79 0.81 6.68 -24.43
CA THR A 79 1.70 5.95 -25.34
C THR A 79 2.88 6.84 -25.69
N LEU A 80 4.08 6.38 -25.37
CA LEU A 80 5.32 7.09 -25.59
C LEU A 80 6.15 6.39 -26.65
N GLN A 81 6.89 7.17 -27.42
CA GLN A 81 7.79 6.66 -28.44
C GLN A 81 9.21 6.56 -27.86
N VAL A 82 9.81 5.37 -27.94
CA VAL A 82 11.16 5.11 -27.45
C VAL A 82 11.97 4.33 -28.49
N MET A 83 13.28 4.47 -28.46
CA MET A 83 14.15 3.64 -29.28
C MET A 83 14.52 2.38 -28.51
N ARG A 84 14.23 1.23 -29.12
CA ARG A 84 14.67 -0.08 -28.63
C ARG A 84 15.95 -0.44 -29.39
N PHE A 85 17.01 -0.66 -28.63
CA PHE A 85 18.36 -0.95 -29.15
C PHE A 85 18.80 -2.34 -28.71
N ARG A 86 19.18 -3.19 -29.68
CA ARG A 86 19.99 -4.39 -29.44
C ARG A 86 21.41 -4.13 -29.95
N PRO A 87 22.44 -4.27 -29.11
CA PRO A 87 23.83 -4.14 -29.55
C PRO A 87 24.10 -5.05 -30.76
N MET A 88 24.71 -4.50 -31.81
CA MET A 88 25.15 -5.22 -33.03
C MET A 88 24.04 -5.84 -33.90
N VAL A 89 22.76 -5.57 -33.63
CA VAL A 89 21.65 -6.22 -34.37
C VAL A 89 20.73 -5.18 -35.01
N THR A 90 19.99 -4.41 -34.21
CA THR A 90 18.96 -3.51 -34.74
C THR A 90 18.66 -2.35 -33.79
N GLN A 91 18.24 -1.23 -34.39
CA GLN A 91 17.66 -0.08 -33.70
C GLN A 91 16.31 0.23 -34.35
N HIS A 92 15.24 0.17 -33.55
CA HIS A 92 13.90 0.50 -34.02
C HIS A 92 13.17 1.41 -33.03
N THR A 93 12.40 2.33 -33.58
CA THR A 93 11.49 3.16 -32.81
C THR A 93 10.22 2.39 -32.55
N ILE A 94 9.86 2.23 -31.27
CA ILE A 94 8.69 1.50 -30.82
C ILE A 94 7.77 2.40 -29.99
N HIS A 95 6.56 1.95 -29.76
CA HIS A 95 5.60 2.59 -28.85
C HIS A 95 5.44 1.73 -27.60
N LEU A 96 5.57 2.36 -26.43
CA LEU A 96 5.31 1.74 -25.13
C LEU A 96 4.15 2.48 -24.45
N SER A 97 3.33 1.77 -23.68
CA SER A 97 2.11 2.31 -23.08
C SER A 97 2.18 2.27 -21.56
N PHE A 98 2.32 3.44 -20.95
CA PHE A 98 2.49 3.58 -19.50
C PHE A 98 1.22 4.09 -18.84
N THR A 99 1.00 3.71 -17.58
CA THR A 99 -0.09 4.24 -16.78
C THR A 99 0.34 5.52 -16.05
N GLU A 100 -0.45 6.58 -16.24
CA GLU A 100 -0.37 7.84 -15.53
C GLU A 100 -1.53 7.99 -14.54
N HIS A 101 -1.27 8.72 -13.46
CA HIS A 101 -2.26 9.06 -12.44
C HIS A 101 -2.78 10.48 -12.70
N ARG A 102 -4.10 10.64 -12.83
CA ARG A 102 -4.77 11.94 -13.06
C ARG A 102 -5.30 12.57 -11.78
N LYS A 103 -5.72 11.75 -10.83
CA LYS A 103 -6.23 12.19 -9.52
C LYS A 103 -5.69 11.27 -8.44
N CYS A 104 -5.39 11.84 -7.28
CA CYS A 104 -4.81 11.16 -6.14
C CYS A 104 -5.56 11.56 -4.88
N ASP A 105 -5.79 10.60 -3.98
CA ASP A 105 -6.37 10.83 -2.65
C ASP A 105 -5.61 10.05 -1.58
N CYS A 106 -5.68 10.56 -0.35
CA CYS A 106 -5.23 9.83 0.83
C CYS A 106 -6.27 8.77 1.23
N ARG A 107 -5.86 7.50 1.25
CA ARG A 107 -6.71 6.37 1.67
C ARG A 107 -6.03 5.60 2.81
N LEU A 108 -6.82 4.93 3.65
CA LEU A 108 -6.27 4.08 4.71
C LEU A 108 -5.55 2.87 4.11
N LYS A 109 -4.35 2.58 4.61
CA LYS A 109 -3.57 1.40 4.21
C LYS A 109 -4.36 0.12 4.52
N PRO A 110 -4.42 -0.85 3.60
CA PRO A 110 -5.11 -2.13 3.80
C PRO A 110 -4.69 -2.86 5.09
N ASP A 111 -3.40 -2.81 5.42
CA ASP A 111 -2.81 -3.46 6.61
C ASP A 111 -3.29 -2.87 7.95
N VAL A 112 -3.83 -1.64 7.92
CA VAL A 112 -4.43 -1.00 9.10
C VAL A 112 -5.90 -1.38 9.23
N LEU A 113 -6.60 -1.57 8.09
CA LEU A 113 -7.99 -2.05 8.08
C LEU A 113 -8.10 -3.46 8.65
N THR A 114 -7.19 -4.36 8.28
CA THR A 114 -7.15 -5.74 8.79
C THR A 114 -6.91 -5.82 10.30
N LYS A 115 -6.15 -4.88 10.88
CA LYS A 115 -5.94 -4.79 12.34
C LYS A 115 -7.11 -4.17 13.09
N LYS A 116 -7.85 -3.25 12.48
CA LYS A 116 -8.99 -2.58 13.14
C LYS A 116 -10.29 -3.40 13.10
N GLN A 117 -10.39 -4.45 12.28
CA GLN A 117 -11.66 -5.16 12.07
C GLN A 117 -11.86 -6.48 12.83
N TYR A 118 -10.89 -6.95 13.61
CA TYR A 118 -11.06 -8.17 14.43
C TYR A 118 -10.80 -7.93 15.92
N HIS A 119 -11.51 -6.97 16.52
CA HIS A 119 -11.73 -6.98 17.96
C HIS A 119 -12.86 -7.96 18.30
N CYS A 120 -12.56 -9.26 18.19
CA CYS A 120 -13.48 -10.28 18.71
C CYS A 120 -13.60 -10.13 20.22
N VAL A 121 -14.83 -10.20 20.74
CA VAL A 121 -15.04 -10.28 22.19
C VAL A 121 -14.39 -11.58 22.69
N PRO A 122 -13.57 -11.56 23.76
CA PRO A 122 -12.96 -12.76 24.28
C PRO A 122 -14.00 -13.83 24.66
N CYS A 123 -13.79 -15.08 24.25
CA CYS A 123 -14.69 -16.20 24.53
C CYS A 123 -15.01 -16.39 26.03
N SER A 124 -14.07 -16.03 26.91
CA SER A 124 -14.27 -16.03 28.36
C SER A 124 -13.23 -15.16 29.04
N GLU A 125 -13.64 -14.19 29.86
CA GLU A 125 -12.71 -13.36 30.63
C GLU A 125 -11.91 -14.17 31.66
N ARG A 126 -12.57 -15.11 32.34
CA ARG A 126 -11.94 -15.90 33.42
C ARG A 126 -11.15 -17.10 32.92
N ARG A 127 -11.46 -17.61 31.72
CA ARG A 127 -10.98 -18.92 31.24
C ARG A 127 -10.36 -18.88 29.87
N LYS A 128 -9.71 -17.78 29.49
CA LYS A 128 -9.07 -17.55 28.18
C LYS A 128 -8.21 -18.73 27.70
N ARG A 129 -7.50 -19.42 28.60
CA ARG A 129 -6.60 -20.53 28.28
C ARG A 129 -7.29 -21.83 27.82
N LEU A 130 -8.59 -21.98 28.07
CA LEU A 130 -9.36 -23.18 27.74
C LEU A 130 -10.12 -23.07 26.42
N PHE A 131 -10.20 -21.85 25.86
CA PHE A 131 -10.91 -21.56 24.63
C PHE A 131 -9.91 -21.21 23.51
N VAL A 132 -10.24 -21.61 22.30
CA VAL A 132 -9.57 -21.20 21.06
C VAL A 132 -10.58 -20.40 20.25
N GLN A 133 -10.17 -19.21 19.80
CA GLN A 133 -11.00 -18.31 19.02
C GLN A 133 -10.48 -18.18 17.60
N ASP A 134 -11.34 -18.36 16.62
CA ASP A 134 -11.04 -18.08 15.22
C ASP A 134 -10.94 -16.56 15.02
N PRO A 135 -9.79 -16.03 14.53
CA PRO A 135 -9.59 -14.60 14.37
C PRO A 135 -10.43 -13.97 13.25
N LEU A 136 -10.91 -14.74 12.28
CA LEU A 136 -11.70 -14.26 11.15
C LEU A 136 -13.21 -14.40 11.39
N THR A 137 -13.64 -15.46 12.07
CA THR A 137 -15.07 -15.74 12.33
C THR A 137 -15.51 -15.43 13.76
N CYS A 138 -14.57 -15.11 14.65
CA CYS A 138 -14.77 -14.96 16.10
C CYS A 138 -15.39 -16.19 16.79
N LYS A 139 -15.46 -17.35 16.13
CA LYS A 139 -16.03 -18.58 16.68
C LYS A 139 -15.18 -19.10 17.83
N CYS A 140 -15.83 -19.35 18.95
CA CYS A 140 -15.21 -19.93 20.15
C CYS A 140 -15.33 -21.45 20.13
N SER A 141 -14.24 -22.14 20.43
CA SER A 141 -14.18 -23.60 20.56
C SER A 141 -13.33 -24.00 21.75
N CYS A 142 -13.51 -25.22 22.25
CA CYS A 142 -12.68 -25.73 23.34
C CYS A 142 -11.30 -26.16 22.84
N LYS A 143 -10.28 -25.84 23.63
CA LYS A 143 -8.90 -26.28 23.37
C LYS A 143 -8.76 -27.80 23.45
N PHE A 144 -9.50 -28.43 24.35
CA PHE A 144 -9.53 -29.88 24.52
C PHE A 144 -10.75 -30.46 23.83
N THR A 145 -10.61 -31.68 23.32
CA THR A 145 -11.68 -32.48 22.75
C THR A 145 -12.24 -33.48 23.77
N GLN A 146 -13.40 -34.08 23.47
CA GLN A 146 -13.97 -35.15 24.30
C GLN A 146 -13.00 -36.32 24.47
N LEU A 147 -12.21 -36.64 23.43
CA LEU A 147 -11.22 -37.72 23.49
C LEU A 147 -10.09 -37.39 24.46
N ASP A 148 -9.63 -36.13 24.49
CA ASP A 148 -8.60 -35.67 25.43
C ASP A 148 -9.05 -35.84 26.88
N CYS A 149 -10.30 -35.48 27.20
CA CYS A 149 -10.84 -35.66 28.54
C CYS A 149 -11.06 -37.14 28.88
N LYS A 150 -11.54 -37.95 27.93
CA LYS A 150 -11.76 -39.39 28.12
C LYS A 150 -10.47 -40.15 28.43
N SER A 151 -9.33 -39.74 27.87
CA SER A 151 -8.02 -40.31 28.21
C SER A 151 -7.69 -40.20 29.71
N ARG A 152 -8.32 -39.24 30.40
CA ARG A 152 -8.17 -38.98 31.84
C ARG A 152 -9.37 -39.47 32.66
N GLN A 153 -10.29 -40.23 32.06
CA GLN A 153 -11.55 -40.68 32.67
C GLN A 153 -12.46 -39.52 33.09
N LEU A 154 -12.41 -38.42 32.33
CA LEU A 154 -13.23 -37.22 32.53
C LEU A 154 -14.09 -36.96 31.28
N GLU A 155 -15.09 -36.10 31.41
CA GLU A 155 -15.93 -35.65 30.29
C GLU A 155 -15.70 -34.16 30.02
N LEU A 156 -15.63 -33.76 28.74
CA LEU A 156 -15.51 -32.36 28.39
C LEU A 156 -16.84 -31.66 28.62
N ASN A 157 -16.79 -30.60 29.41
CA ASN A 157 -17.88 -29.66 29.55
C ASN A 157 -17.72 -28.58 28.46
N GLU A 158 -18.47 -28.71 27.37
CA GLU A 158 -18.38 -27.81 26.20
C GLU A 158 -18.68 -26.34 26.51
N ILE A 159 -19.43 -26.06 27.58
CA ILE A 159 -19.74 -24.69 28.02
C ILE A 159 -18.54 -24.04 28.72
N THR A 160 -17.76 -24.83 29.45
CA THR A 160 -16.65 -24.33 30.27
C THR A 160 -15.26 -24.68 29.75
N CYS A 161 -15.21 -25.56 28.75
CA CYS A 161 -14.04 -26.21 28.19
C CYS A 161 -13.13 -26.88 29.24
N ARG A 162 -13.74 -27.42 30.31
CA ARG A 162 -13.06 -28.20 31.36
C ARG A 162 -13.34 -29.67 31.19
N CYS A 163 -12.36 -30.50 31.53
CA CYS A 163 -12.59 -31.92 31.76
C CYS A 163 -13.08 -32.10 33.20
N ASP A 164 -14.37 -32.37 33.36
CA ASP A 164 -15.02 -32.55 34.66
C ASP A 164 -15.29 -34.05 34.89
N LYS A 165 -15.50 -34.46 36.14
CA LYS A 165 -15.94 -35.84 36.41
C LYS A 165 -17.35 -36.05 35.86
N PRO A 166 -17.66 -37.24 35.31
CA PRO A 166 -19.00 -37.54 34.85
C PRO A 166 -19.99 -37.33 35.99
N LYS A 167 -21.05 -36.53 35.73
CA LYS A 167 -22.14 -36.37 36.69
C LYS A 167 -22.92 -37.68 36.69
N LYS A 168 -22.94 -38.36 37.85
CA LYS A 168 -23.78 -39.53 38.10
C LYS A 168 -25.26 -39.19 37.96
#